data_AF-A0A1X7V9Q4-F1
#
_entry.id   AF-A0A1X7V9Q4-F1
#
_cell.length_a   1.000
_cell.length_b   1.000
_cell.length_c   1.000
_cell.angle_alpha   90.00
_cell.angle_beta   90.00
_cell.angle_gamma   90.00
#
_symmetry.space_group_name_H-M   'P 1'
#
loop_
_entity.id
_entity.type
_entity.pdbx_description
1 polymer ?
#
loop_
_entity_poly.entity_id
_entity_poly.type
_entity_poly.pdbx_seq_one_letter_code
_entity_poly.pdbx_strand_id
1 'polypeptide(L)' 'EVSLVSNLNLAYLHMRLEDIIGTDKWFGSKNILFVGDLLQLPPVNGRPVFK' A
#
# COMPACT_ATOMS: atom_id res chain seq x y z
N GLU A 1 -2.98 -2.82 11.04
CA GLU A 1 -3.79 -1.60 10.92
C GLU A 1 -3.73 -1.03 9.51
N VAL A 2 -4.52 -1.59 8.59
CA VAL A 2 -4.60 -1.12 7.18
C VAL A 2 -5.41 0.17 7.04
N SER A 3 -6.23 0.51 8.03
CA SER A 3 -7.09 1.71 8.06
C SER A 3 -6.30 3.02 7.91
N LEU A 4 -5.07 3.06 8.40
CA LEU A 4 -4.17 4.21 8.30
C LEU A 4 -3.35 4.28 7.00
N VAL A 5 -3.40 3.23 6.17
CA VAL A 5 -2.59 3.14 4.95
C VAL A 5 -3.36 3.74 3.78
N SER A 6 -2.78 4.74 3.12
CA SER A 6 -3.39 5.36 1.94
C SER A 6 -3.40 4.41 0.74
N ASN A 7 -4.37 4.60 -0.16
CA ASN A 7 -4.42 3.89 -1.43
C ASN A 7 -3.16 4.13 -2.29
N LEU A 8 -2.58 5.33 -2.24
CA LEU A 8 -1.32 5.65 -2.91
C LEU A 8 -0.16 4.82 -2.37
N ASN A 9 -0.07 4.64 -1.05
CA ASN A 9 0.97 3.81 -0.44
C ASN A 9 0.82 2.33 -0.85
N LEU A 10 -0.42 1.83 -0.92
CA LEU A 10 -0.70 0.46 -1.39
C LEU A 10 -0.34 0.28 -2.87
N ALA A 11 -0.70 1.24 -3.72
CA ALA A 11 -0.35 1.22 -5.14
C ALA A 11 1.17 1.28 -5.34
N TYR A 12 1.86 2.14 -4.59
CA TYR A 12 3.33 2.22 -4.62
C TYR A 12 3.96 0.89 -4.19
N LEU A 13 3.49 0.28 -3.10
CA LEU A 13 3.98 -1.02 -2.64
C LEU A 13 3.79 -2.10 -3.70
N HIS A 14 2.63 -2.12 -4.37
CA HIS A 14 2.37 -3.03 -5.49
C HIS A 14 3.39 -2.84 -6.62
N MET A 15 3.59 -1.61 -7.12
CA MET A 15 4.55 -1.32 -8.18
C MET A 15 5.99 -1.72 -7.79
N ARG A 16 6.39 -1.44 -6.54
CA ARG A 16 7.72 -1.82 -6.04
C ARG A 16 7.90 -3.34 -5.94
N LEU A 17 6.85 -4.09 -5.60
CA LEU A 17 6.91 -5.55 -5.60
C LEU A 17 7.01 -6.12 -7.01
N GLU A 18 6.32 -5.54 -7.99
CA GLU A 18 6.46 -5.91 -9.40
C GLU A 18 7.88 -5.65 -9.90
N ASP A 19 8.44 -4.46 -9.63
CA ASP A 19 9.82 -4.09 -9.99
C ASP A 19 10.86 -5.05 -9.40
N ILE A 20 10.75 -5.38 -8.11
CA ILE A 20 11.74 -6.19 -7.39
C ILE A 20 11.67 -7.65 -7.81
N ILE A 21 10.46 -8.19 -8.00
CA ILE A 21 10.26 -9.60 -8.35
C ILE A 21 10.42 -9.82 -9.86
N GLY A 22 10.21 -8.80 -10.69
CA GLY A 22 10.26 -8.90 -12.15
C GLY A 22 9.02 -9.58 -12.73
N THR A 23 7.84 -9.31 -12.17
CA THR A 23 6.55 -9.83 -12.68
C THR A 23 5.49 -8.76 -12.62
N ASP A 24 4.60 -8.76 -13.60
CA ASP A 24 3.37 -7.96 -13.71
C ASP A 24 2.18 -8.57 -12.95
N LYS A 25 2.42 -9.63 -12.19
CA LYS A 25 1.39 -10.26 -11.37
C LYS A 25 1.22 -9.44 -10.11
N TRP A 26 -0.05 -9.23 -9.75
CA TRP A 26 -0.50 -8.57 -8.53
C TRP A 26 0.39 -8.87 -7.33
N PHE A 27 1.03 -7.81 -6.83
CA PHE A 27 1.89 -7.84 -5.65
C PHE A 27 3.07 -8.82 -5.76
N GLY A 28 3.65 -8.97 -6.94
CA GLY A 28 4.78 -9.88 -7.14
C GLY A 28 4.42 -11.35 -6.90
N SER A 29 3.17 -11.74 -7.16
CA SER A 29 2.61 -13.07 -6.86
C SER A 29 2.71 -13.50 -5.38
N LYS A 30 2.68 -12.55 -4.45
CA LYS A 30 2.68 -12.85 -3.01
C LYS A 30 1.25 -12.93 -2.48
N ASN A 31 1.04 -13.86 -1.55
CA ASN A 31 -0.19 -13.90 -0.76
C ASN A 31 -0.15 -12.74 0.24
N ILE A 32 -1.19 -11.89 0.23
CA ILE A 32 -1.30 -10.75 1.14
C ILE A 32 -2.53 -10.90 2.01
N LEU A 33 -2.35 -10.71 3.32
CA LEU A 33 -3.42 -10.60 4.31
C LEU A 33 -3.42 -9.19 4.88
N PHE A 34 -4.51 -8.45 4.66
CA PHE A 34 -4.72 -7.15 5.28
C PHE A 34 -5.51 -7.29 6.57
N VAL A 35 -5.04 -6.63 7.64
CA VAL A 35 -5.70 -6.61 8.94
C VAL A 35 -5.81 -5.18 9.44
N GLY A 36 -7.02 -4.76 9.81
CA GLY A 36 -7.31 -3.47 10.43
C GLY A 36 -8.81 -3.21 10.49
N ASP A 37 -9.18 -2.16 11.21
CA ASP A 37 -10.58 -1.75 11.38
C ASP A 37 -10.83 -0.45 10.61
N LEU A 38 -11.60 -0.55 9.54
CA LEU A 38 -11.86 0.59 8.64
C LEU A 38 -12.74 1.67 9.26
N LEU A 39 -13.42 1.39 10.38
CA LEU A 39 -14.22 2.37 11.12
C LEU A 39 -13.40 3.14 12.16
N GLN A 40 -12.12 2.82 12.32
CA GLN A 40 -11.18 3.58 13.15
C GLN A 40 -10.65 4.81 12.39
N LEU A 41 -9.38 5.15 12.59
CA LEU A 41 -8.77 6.34 11.98
C LEU A 41 -8.52 6.11 10.49
N PRO A 42 -8.89 7.06 9.62
CA PRO A 42 -8.58 7.00 8.21
C PRO A 42 -7.09 7.31 7.96
N PRO A 43 -6.59 7.10 6.72
CA PRO A 43 -5.23 7.43 6.38
C PRO A 43 -4.90 8.90 6.64
N VAL A 44 -3.71 9.16 7.17
CA VAL A 44 -3.25 10.53 7.43
C VAL A 44 -2.99 11.23 6.11
N ASN A 45 -3.71 12.32 5.85
CA ASN A 45 -3.46 13.20 4.71
C ASN A 45 -2.23 14.09 4.96
N GLY A 46 -1.04 13.49 4.88
CA GLY A 46 0.22 14.21 4.91
C GLY A 46 0.44 14.97 3.60
N ARG A 47 0.65 16.29 3.67
CA ARG A 47 1.18 17.04 2.52
C ARG A 47 2.65 16.63 2.31
N PRO A 48 3.11 16.38 1.08
CA PRO A 48 4.53 16.14 0.83
C PRO A 48 5.36 17.30 1.36
N VAL A 49 6.35 17.01 2.20
CA VAL A 49 7.27 18.04 2.74
C VAL A 49 8.25 18.50 1.65
N PHE A 50 8.52 17.64 0.67
CA PHE A 50 9.41 17.91 -0.46
C PHE A 50 8.66 17.71 -1.78
N LYS A 51 8.95 18.59 -2.75
CA LYS A 51 8.43 18.55 -4.13
C LYS A 51 9.35 17.72 -5.01
#